data_AF-A0A375BDD1-F1
#
_entry.id   AF-A0A375BDD1-F1
#
_cell.length_a   1.000
_cell.length_b   1.000
_cell.length_c   1.000
_cell.angle_alpha   90.00
_cell.angle_beta   90.00
_cell.angle_gamma   90.00
#
_symmetry.space_group_name_H-M   'P 1'
#
loop_
_entity.id
_entity.type
_entity.pdbx_description
1 polymer ?
#
loop_
_entity_poly.entity_id
_entity_poly.type
_entity_poly.pdbx_seq_one_letter_code
_entity_poly.pdbx_strand_id
1 'polypeptide(L)'
;MSEPLHDEALVNLYVERISALSVSAFDGADVSGELDAVMREAVTKCQAAGGPQAQGTLTVLAARLRDRADAAEREDQPLVRDTFRLAAERVPA
;
A
#
# COMPACT_ATOMS: atom_id res chain seq x y z
N MET A 1 20.65 -8.32 2.93
CA MET A 1 20.04 -8.55 1.60
C MET A 1 20.07 -7.23 0.87
N SER A 2 20.46 -7.19 -0.40
CA SER A 2 20.34 -5.97 -1.19
C SER A 2 18.85 -5.68 -1.43
N GLU A 3 18.45 -4.42 -1.32
CA GLU A 3 17.08 -4.01 -1.59
C GLU A 3 16.74 -4.30 -3.07
N PRO A 4 15.52 -4.78 -3.39
CA PRO A 4 15.11 -5.00 -4.78
C PRO A 4 15.26 -3.72 -5.61
N LEU A 5 15.56 -3.85 -6.90
CA LEU A 5 15.42 -2.73 -7.83
C LEU A 5 13.93 -2.32 -7.87
N HIS A 6 13.62 -1.09 -7.51
CA HIS A 6 12.24 -0.59 -7.44
C HIS A 6 12.15 0.89 -7.85
N ASP A 7 10.92 1.37 -8.04
CA ASP A 7 10.59 2.78 -8.21
C ASP A 7 10.14 3.37 -6.87
N GLU A 8 11.06 4.03 -6.19
CA GLU A 8 10.83 4.65 -4.87
C GLU A 8 9.77 5.76 -4.90
N ALA A 9 9.71 6.52 -5.99
CA ALA A 9 8.73 7.60 -6.12
C ALA A 9 7.32 7.04 -6.23
N LEU A 10 7.16 5.95 -6.99
CA LEU A 10 5.87 5.27 -7.13
C LEU A 10 5.42 4.61 -5.82
N VAL A 11 6.35 3.98 -5.10
CA VAL A 11 6.06 3.43 -3.76
C VAL A 11 5.56 4.53 -2.82
N ASN A 12 6.30 5.63 -2.69
CA ASN A 12 5.94 6.72 -1.78
C ASN A 12 4.60 7.34 -2.13
N LEU A 13 4.33 7.58 -3.41
CA LEU A 13 3.04 8.09 -3.88
C LEU A 13 1.87 7.25 -3.37
N TYR A 14 1.94 5.93 -3.51
CA TYR A 14 0.83 5.07 -3.13
C TYR A 14 0.75 4.84 -1.63
N VAL A 15 1.87 4.77 -0.92
CA VAL A 15 1.87 4.76 0.55
C VAL A 15 1.22 6.01 1.12
N GLU A 16 1.51 7.19 0.58
CA GLU A 16 0.90 8.46 1.01
C GLU A 16 -0.60 8.49 0.75
N ARG A 17 -1.05 8.08 -0.44
CA ARG A 17 -2.48 8.01 -0.77
C ARG A 17 -3.23 7.05 0.14
N ILE A 18 -2.68 5.88 0.42
CA ILE A 18 -3.29 4.90 1.33
C ILE A 18 -3.26 5.41 2.78
N SER A 19 -2.22 6.16 3.15
CA SER A 19 -2.17 6.83 4.46
C SER A 19 -3.31 7.84 4.61
N ALA A 20 -3.59 8.65 3.58
CA ALA A 20 -4.73 9.57 3.59
C ALA A 20 -6.08 8.82 3.72
N LEU A 21 -6.25 7.70 3.01
CA LEU A 21 -7.45 6.85 3.16
C LEU A 21 -7.58 6.26 4.56
N SER A 22 -6.47 5.86 5.17
CA SER A 22 -6.49 5.29 6.53
C SER A 22 -6.93 6.31 7.58
N VAL A 23 -6.61 7.59 7.41
CA VAL A 23 -7.10 8.68 8.27
C VAL A 23 -8.60 8.87 8.07
N SER A 24 -9.08 8.89 6.83
CA SER A 24 -10.52 8.96 6.55
C SER A 24 -11.29 7.77 7.14
N ALA A 25 -10.71 6.56 7.07
CA ALA A 25 -11.27 5.35 7.67
C ALA A 25 -11.32 5.46 9.19
N PHE A 26 -10.27 5.99 9.82
CA PHE A 26 -10.22 6.26 11.25
C PHE A 26 -11.33 7.23 11.68
N ASP A 27 -11.64 8.24 10.87
CA ASP A 27 -12.74 9.18 11.08
C ASP A 27 -14.14 8.57 10.78
N GLY A 28 -14.21 7.28 10.42
CA GLY A 28 -15.45 6.53 10.22
C GLY A 28 -16.00 6.53 8.79
N ALA A 29 -15.23 7.01 7.80
CA ALA A 29 -15.64 6.93 6.40
C ALA A 29 -15.52 5.50 5.85
N ASP A 30 -16.47 5.10 5.01
CA ASP A 30 -16.29 3.90 4.18
C ASP A 30 -15.36 4.20 3.01
N VAL A 31 -14.12 3.72 3.12
CA VAL A 31 -13.07 3.91 2.11
C VAL A 31 -12.87 2.69 1.20
N SER A 32 -13.68 1.64 1.35
CA SER A 32 -13.46 0.35 0.67
C SER A 32 -13.37 0.47 -0.85
N GLY A 33 -14.32 1.18 -1.46
CA GLY A 33 -14.35 1.41 -2.91
C GLY A 33 -13.19 2.26 -3.43
N GLU A 34 -12.77 3.26 -2.67
CA GLU A 34 -11.64 4.13 -3.03
C GLU A 34 -10.32 3.38 -2.87
N LEU A 35 -10.15 2.60 -1.80
CA LEU A 35 -9.00 1.74 -1.59
C LEU A 35 -8.83 0.75 -2.74
N ASP A 36 -9.92 0.11 -3.18
CA ASP A 36 -9.92 -0.79 -4.34
C ASP A 36 -9.52 -0.09 -5.63
N ALA A 37 -9.94 1.16 -5.83
CA ALA A 37 -9.53 1.95 -6.98
C ALA A 37 -8.03 2.30 -6.92
N VAL A 38 -7.55 2.79 -5.77
CA VAL A 38 -6.14 3.16 -5.55
C VAL A 38 -5.22 1.96 -5.74
N MET A 39 -5.55 0.80 -5.18
CA MET A 39 -4.73 -0.41 -5.31
C MET A 39 -4.69 -0.94 -6.74
N ARG A 40 -5.82 -0.91 -7.46
CA ARG A 40 -5.83 -1.28 -8.90
C ARG A 40 -4.98 -0.33 -9.73
N GLU A 41 -5.04 0.97 -9.44
CA GLU A 41 -4.20 1.98 -10.10
C GLU A 41 -2.71 1.72 -9.80
N ALA A 42 -2.37 1.46 -8.53
CA ALA A 42 -1.00 1.17 -8.09
C ALA A 42 -0.41 -0.04 -8.82
N VAL A 43 -1.14 -1.16 -8.83
CA VAL A 43 -0.71 -2.37 -9.51
C VAL A 43 -0.53 -2.12 -11.00
N THR A 44 -1.48 -1.45 -11.65
CA THR A 44 -1.42 -1.14 -13.08
C THR A 44 -0.21 -0.27 -13.42
N LYS A 45 0.07 0.78 -12.63
CA LYS A 45 1.23 1.66 -12.88
C LYS A 45 2.55 0.95 -12.64
N CYS A 46 2.65 0.12 -11.60
CA CYS A 46 3.86 -0.67 -11.35
C CYS A 46 4.11 -1.65 -12.50
N GLN A 47 3.08 -2.36 -12.96
CA GLN A 47 3.19 -3.33 -14.05
C GLN A 47 3.52 -2.66 -15.40
N ALA A 48 3.08 -1.42 -15.63
CA ALA A 48 3.38 -0.68 -16.85
C ALA A 48 4.89 -0.43 -17.06
N ALA A 49 5.69 -0.37 -15.98
CA ALA A 49 7.15 -0.29 -16.07
C ALA A 49 7.78 -1.58 -16.60
N GLY A 50 7.11 -2.73 -16.38
CA GLY A 50 7.58 -4.05 -16.80
C GLY A 50 8.85 -4.55 -16.08
N GLY A 51 9.17 -5.82 -16.35
CA GLY A 51 10.44 -6.42 -15.93
C GLY A 51 10.67 -6.52 -14.40
N PRO A 52 11.92 -6.76 -13.98
CA PRO A 52 12.26 -6.96 -12.57
C PRO A 52 11.98 -5.74 -11.67
N GLN A 53 12.02 -4.52 -12.22
CA GLN A 53 11.71 -3.32 -11.45
C GLN A 53 10.24 -3.27 -11.05
N ALA A 54 9.31 -3.65 -11.93
CA ALA A 54 7.89 -3.70 -11.61
C ALA A 54 7.62 -4.64 -10.41
N GLN A 55 8.22 -5.83 -10.43
CA GLN A 55 8.09 -6.80 -9.33
C GLN A 55 8.74 -6.30 -8.04
N GLY A 56 9.91 -5.67 -8.13
CA GLY A 56 10.57 -5.06 -6.98
C GLY A 56 9.74 -3.92 -6.37
N THR A 57 9.15 -3.04 -7.18
CA THR A 57 8.25 -1.98 -6.72
C THR A 57 7.03 -2.52 -5.99
N LEU A 58 6.37 -3.54 -6.54
CA LEU A 58 5.23 -4.19 -5.87
C LEU A 58 5.65 -4.85 -4.56
N THR A 59 6.79 -5.53 -4.54
CA THR A 59 7.33 -6.17 -3.33
C THR A 59 7.60 -5.14 -2.23
N VAL A 60 8.26 -4.04 -2.57
CA VAL A 60 8.58 -2.95 -1.61
C VAL A 60 7.30 -2.26 -1.15
N LEU A 61 6.34 -2.00 -2.05
CA LEU A 61 5.04 -1.44 -1.68
C LEU A 61 4.30 -2.34 -0.68
N ALA A 62 4.19 -3.64 -0.96
CA ALA A 62 3.56 -4.59 -0.04
C ALA A 62 4.27 -4.68 1.32
N ALA A 63 5.60 -4.57 1.35
CA ALA A 63 6.37 -4.54 2.59
C ALA A 63 6.03 -3.29 3.42
N ARG A 64 6.09 -2.09 2.82
CA ARG A 64 5.79 -0.83 3.53
C ARG A 64 4.35 -0.75 4.04
N LEU A 65 3.40 -1.29 3.29
CA LEU A 65 2.01 -1.37 3.73
C LEU A 65 1.86 -2.28 4.95
N ARG A 66 2.55 -3.44 4.98
CA ARG A 66 2.59 -4.31 6.16
C ARG A 66 3.23 -3.63 7.36
N ASP A 67 4.37 -2.95 7.16
CA ASP A 67 5.05 -2.22 8.25
C ASP A 67 4.15 -1.14 8.87
N ARG A 68 3.32 -0.47 8.05
CA ARG A 68 2.33 0.52 8.53
C ARG A 68 1.16 -0.14 9.25
N ALA A 69 0.69 -1.31 8.79
CA ALA A 69 -0.31 -2.08 9.50
C ALA A 69 0.21 -2.51 10.89
N ASP A 70 1.43 -3.01 10.97
CA ASP A 70 2.07 -3.42 12.23
C ASP A 70 2.30 -2.22 13.17
N ALA A 71 2.56 -1.04 12.62
CA ALA A 71 2.63 0.20 13.41
C ALA A 71 1.27 0.61 13.98
N ALA A 72 0.23 0.61 13.16
CA ALA A 72 -1.13 0.92 13.59
C ALA A 72 -1.67 -0.09 14.62
N GLU A 73 -1.27 -1.37 14.51
CA GLU A 73 -1.59 -2.39 15.52
C GLU A 73 -0.97 -2.07 16.88
N ARG A 74 0.31 -1.65 16.91
CA ARG A 74 1.00 -1.23 18.14
C ARG A 74 0.39 0.03 18.77
N GLU A 75 -0.28 0.85 17.97
CA GLU A 75 -0.93 2.10 18.40
C GLU A 75 -2.44 1.92 18.72
N ASP A 76 -2.96 0.69 18.69
CA ASP A 76 -4.37 0.36 18.90
C ASP A 76 -5.33 1.12 17.96
N GLN A 77 -4.94 1.24 16.69
CA GLN A 77 -5.73 1.89 15.63
C GLN A 77 -6.26 0.83 14.63
N PRO A 78 -7.31 0.07 14.98
CA PRO A 78 -7.74 -1.08 14.19
C PRO A 78 -8.19 -0.72 12.77
N LEU A 79 -8.88 0.41 12.58
CA LEU A 79 -9.35 0.85 11.25
C LEU A 79 -8.19 1.25 10.33
N VAL A 80 -7.15 1.88 10.91
CA VAL A 80 -5.92 2.25 10.18
C VAL A 80 -5.16 0.98 9.80
N ARG A 81 -4.97 0.06 10.77
CA ARG A 81 -4.34 -1.26 10.55
C ARG A 81 -5.03 -2.01 9.42
N ASP A 82 -6.36 -2.12 9.48
CA ASP A 82 -7.14 -2.89 8.52
C ASP A 82 -7.05 -2.29 7.12
N THR A 83 -7.05 -0.96 7.00
CA THR A 83 -6.84 -0.27 5.72
C THR A 83 -5.51 -0.65 5.08
N PHE A 84 -4.41 -0.59 5.85
CA PHE A 84 -3.08 -0.94 5.35
C PHE A 84 -2.93 -2.45 5.06
N ARG A 85 -3.50 -3.31 5.90
CA ARG A 85 -3.47 -4.75 5.72
C ARG A 85 -4.22 -5.17 4.45
N LEU A 86 -5.43 -4.67 4.26
CA LEU A 86 -6.20 -4.90 3.03
C LEU A 86 -5.45 -4.39 1.80
N ALA A 87 -4.82 -3.21 1.88
CA ALA A 87 -4.00 -2.69 0.80
C ALA A 87 -2.86 -3.66 0.42
N ALA A 88 -2.13 -4.17 1.42
CA ALA A 88 -1.05 -5.13 1.19
C ALA A 88 -1.54 -6.44 0.54
N GLU A 89 -2.71 -6.95 0.95
CA GLU A 89 -3.34 -8.15 0.40
C GLU A 89 -3.78 -7.98 -1.07
N ARG A 90 -3.94 -6.74 -1.56
CA ARG A 90 -4.25 -6.46 -2.97
C ARG A 90 -3.03 -6.35 -3.87
N VAL A 91 -1.82 -6.39 -3.32
CA VAL A 91 -0.60 -6.50 -4.13
C VAL A 91 -0.47 -7.94 -4.62
N PRO A 92 -0.31 -8.19 -5.94
CA PRO A 92 -0.12 -9.54 -6.44
C PRO A 92 1.19 -10.13 -5.91
N ALA A 93 1.14 -11.42 -5.57
CA ALA A 93 2.29 -12.20 -5.07
C ALA A 93 3.39 -12.41 -6.13
#